data_AF-A0A419JSF3-F1
#
_entry.id   AF-A0A419JSF3-F1
#
_cell.length_a   1.000
_cell.length_b   1.000
_cell.length_c   1.000
_cell.angle_alpha   90.00
_cell.angle_beta   90.00
_cell.angle_gamma   90.00
#
_symmetry.space_group_name_H-M   'P 1'
#
loop_
_entity.id
_entity.type
_entity.pdbx_description
1 polymer ?
#
loop_
_entity_poly.entity_id
_entity_poly.type
_entity_poly.pdbx_seq_one_letter_code
_entity_poly.pdbx_strand_id
1 'polypeptide(L)' 'MHFAVVRGRSDLWKPLEKTVDFVKRFYVDPEFGGWYMFAGENVEDRNENKGNEWKVDHHIVGMCMEAIRLSSNIISG' A
#
# COMPACT_ATOMS: atom_id res chain seq x y z
N MET A 1 -5.74 4.76 -6.82
CA MET A 1 -6.23 3.60 -7.61
C MET A 1 -7.68 3.76 -8.04
N HIS A 2 -8.65 3.91 -7.14
CA HIS A 2 -10.08 4.13 -7.48
C HIS A 2 -10.30 5.17 -8.59
N PHE A 3 -9.76 6.37 -8.42
CA PHE A 3 -9.89 7.45 -9.41
C PHE A 3 -9.31 7.08 -10.78
N ALA A 4 -8.20 6.34 -10.82
CA ALA A 4 -7.58 5.90 -12.07
C ALA A 4 -8.50 4.95 -12.84
N VAL A 5 -9.12 4.00 -12.14
CA VAL A 5 -10.06 3.03 -12.72
C VAL A 5 -11.35 3.72 -13.18
N VAL A 6 -12.02 4.46 -12.29
CA VAL A 6 -13.33 5.07 -12.58
C VAL A 6 -13.25 6.15 -13.67
N ARG A 7 -12.11 6.82 -13.82
CA ARG A 7 -11.92 7.90 -14.81
C ARG A 7 -11.06 7.49 -16.01
N GLY A 8 -10.67 6.22 -16.13
CA GLY A 8 -9.84 5.74 -17.24
C GLY A 8 -8.48 6.43 -17.34
N ARG A 9 -7.90 6.88 -16.22
CA ARG A 9 -6.63 7.63 -16.17
C ARG A 9 -5.44 6.68 -16.12
N SER A 10 -5.07 6.14 -17.28
CA SER A 10 -3.98 5.17 -17.43
C SER A 10 -2.60 5.72 -17.05
N ASP A 11 -2.42 7.04 -17.14
CA ASP A 11 -1.19 7.75 -16.75
C ASP A 11 -0.88 7.64 -15.25
N LEU A 12 -1.88 7.36 -14.42
CA LEU A 12 -1.71 7.22 -12.97
C LEU A 12 -1.20 5.85 -12.52
N TRP A 13 -1.16 4.86 -13.42
CA TRP A 13 -0.66 3.51 -13.07
C TRP A 13 0.83 3.51 -12.77
N LYS A 14 1.64 4.16 -13.61
CA LYS A 14 3.10 4.20 -13.42
C LYS A 14 3.53 4.89 -12.11
N PRO A 15 2.93 6.02 -11.70
CA PRO A 15 3.14 6.58 -10.36
C PRO A 15 2.67 5.65 -9.22
N LEU A 16 1.55 4.94 -9.41
CA LEU A 16 1.05 4.00 -8.42
C LEU A 16 2.02 2.83 -8.22
N GLU A 17 2.54 2.25 -9.29
CA GLU A 17 3.56 1.19 -9.24
C GLU A 17 4.78 1.64 -8.43
N LYS A 18 5.34 2.82 -8.72
CA LYS A 18 6.45 3.38 -7.95
C LYS A 18 6.14 3.53 -6.46
N THR A 19 4.92 3.93 -6.14
CA THR A 19 4.47 4.08 -4.75
C THR A 19 4.40 2.73 -4.04
N VAL A 20 3.85 1.71 -4.71
CA VAL A 20 3.76 0.35 -4.19
C VAL A 20 5.15 -0.27 -4.00
N ASP A 21 6.07 -0.06 -4.95
CA ASP A 21 7.43 -0.55 -4.86
C ASP A 21 8.19 0.08 -3.69
N PHE A 22 8.04 1.39 -3.50
CA PHE A 22 8.62 2.09 -2.35
C PHE A 22 8.08 1.52 -1.03
N VAL A 23 6.76 1.39 -0.92
CA VAL A 23 6.12 0.78 0.24
C VAL A 23 6.63 -0.63 0.53
N LYS A 24 6.69 -1.49 -0.49
CA LYS A 24 7.17 -2.87 -0.35
C LYS A 24 8.60 -2.92 0.15
N ARG A 25 9.46 -2.02 -0.35
CA ARG A 25 10.88 -1.99 0.02
C ARG A 25 11.11 -1.46 1.43
N PHE A 26 10.32 -0.48 1.85
CA PHE A 26 10.65 0.31 3.03
C PHE A 26 9.71 0.12 4.22
N TYR A 27 8.44 -0.23 3.97
CA TYR A 27 7.41 -0.32 5.00
C TYR A 27 6.97 -1.75 5.30
N VAL A 28 6.97 -2.66 4.32
CA VAL A 28 6.57 -4.05 4.56
C VAL A 28 7.67 -4.80 5.30
N ASP A 29 7.30 -5.48 6.38
CA ASP A 29 8.20 -6.39 7.10
C ASP A 29 8.11 -7.79 6.46
N PRO A 30 9.17 -8.27 5.78
CA PRO A 30 9.16 -9.59 5.15
C PRO A 30 9.37 -10.75 6.13
N GLU A 31 9.84 -10.48 7.35
CA GLU A 31 10.18 -11.50 8.35
C GLU A 31 8.97 -11.82 9.25
N PHE A 32 8.31 -10.77 9.74
CA PHE A 32 7.21 -10.92 10.71
C PHE A 32 5.85 -10.47 10.16
N GLY A 33 5.80 -9.94 8.93
CA GLY A 33 4.59 -9.40 8.35
C GLY A 33 4.15 -8.06 8.97
N GLY A 34 3.10 -7.47 8.38
CA GLY A 34 2.66 -6.13 8.75
C GLY A 34 3.53 -5.03 8.16
N TRP A 35 3.27 -3.79 8.58
CA TRP A 35 4.00 -2.62 8.08
C TRP A 35 4.61 -1.82 9.24
N TYR A 36 5.86 -1.42 9.10
CA TYR A 36 6.54 -0.51 10.02
C TYR A 36 5.80 0.83 10.11
N MET A 37 5.91 1.51 11.27
CA MET A 37 5.28 2.82 11.45
C MET A 37 5.92 3.91 10.62
N PHE A 38 7.25 3.88 10.52
CA PHE A 38 8.02 4.86 9.77
C PHE A 38 9.17 4.15 9.08
N ALA A 39 9.32 4.40 7.79
CA ALA A 39 10.57 4.11 7.11
C ALA A 39 11.43 5.36 7.17
N GLY A 40 12.56 5.29 7.88
CA GLY A 40 13.59 6.29 7.71
C GLY A 40 14.24 6.20 6.33
N GLU A 41 15.16 7.11 6.02
CA GLU A 41 15.92 7.08 4.77
C GLU A 41 16.77 5.81 4.66
N ASN A 42 17.22 5.26 5.79
CA ASN A 42 17.93 3.98 5.88
C ASN A 42 17.12 2.93 6.65
N VAL A 43 17.47 1.66 6.47
CA VAL A 43 16.79 0.53 7.14
C VAL A 43 17.05 0.58 8.65
N GLU A 44 18.20 1.10 9.08
CA GLU A 44 18.55 1.25 10.50
C GLU A 44 17.71 2.32 11.22
N ASP A 45 17.11 3.27 10.48
CA ASP A 45 16.28 4.35 11.01
C ASP A 45 14.80 3.96 11.17
N ARG A 46 14.48 2.69 10.92
CA ARG A 46 13.13 2.16 10.87
C ARG A 46 12.56 1.96 12.26
N ASN A 47 11.33 2.44 12.48
CA ASN A 47 10.61 2.13 13.70
C ASN A 47 10.00 0.72 13.60
N GLU A 48 10.55 -0.22 14.38
CA GLU A 48 10.10 -1.62 14.42
C GLU A 48 8.69 -1.80 14.96
N ASN A 49 8.13 -0.78 15.62
CA ASN A 49 6.77 -0.82 16.11
C ASN A 49 5.77 -0.79 14.94
N LYS A 50 4.92 -1.82 14.90
CA LYS A 50 3.94 -2.06 13.83
C LYS A 50 2.54 -1.55 14.17
N GLY A 51 2.30 -1.11 15.40
CA GLY A 51 0.99 -0.61 15.81
C GLY A 51 1.03 0.28 17.04
N ASN A 52 0.14 1.27 17.06
CA ASN A 52 -0.14 2.07 18.24
C ASN A 52 -1.63 2.42 18.28
N GLU A 53 -2.07 3.16 19.28
CA GLU A 53 -3.46 3.60 19.43
C GLU A 53 -4.01 4.38 18.21
N TRP A 54 -3.14 4.89 17.34
CA TRP A 54 -3.45 5.64 16.12
C TRP A 54 -3.20 4.86 14.82
N LYS A 55 -2.51 3.72 14.89
CA LYS A 55 -2.03 2.97 13.73
C LYS A 55 -2.39 1.51 13.91
N VAL A 56 -3.59 1.18 13.43
CA VAL A 56 -4.11 -0.19 13.29
C VAL A 56 -4.18 -0.52 11.79
N ASP A 57 -4.35 -1.78 11.42
CA ASP A 57 -4.33 -2.25 10.03
C ASP A 57 -5.48 -1.74 9.13
N HIS A 58 -6.36 -0.86 9.63
CA HIS A 58 -7.50 -0.34 8.87
C HIS A 58 -7.10 0.24 7.51
N HIS A 59 -6.06 1.08 7.44
CA HIS A 59 -5.64 1.70 6.18
C HIS A 59 -5.07 0.68 5.18
N ILE A 60 -4.32 -0.30 5.68
CA ILE A 60 -3.66 -1.30 4.84
C ILE A 60 -4.72 -2.27 4.29
N VAL A 61 -5.59 -2.78 5.16
CA VAL A 61 -6.68 -3.68 4.78
C VAL A 61 -7.66 -2.96 3.86
N GLY A 62 -8.05 -1.72 4.18
CA GLY A 62 -8.94 -0.92 3.34
C GLY A 62 -8.41 -0.71 1.93
N MET A 63 -7.11 -0.44 1.80
CA MET A 63 -6.45 -0.34 0.50
C MET A 63 -6.45 -1.67 -0.26
N CYS A 64 -6.11 -2.79 0.40
CA CYS A 64 -6.12 -4.12 -0.23
C CYS A 64 -7.52 -4.52 -0.69
N MET A 65 -8.54 -4.29 0.14
CA MET A 65 -9.94 -4.58 -0.20
C MET A 65 -10.42 -3.74 -1.39
N GLU A 66 -10.04 -2.46 -1.46
CA GLU A 66 -10.36 -1.61 -2.61
C GLU A 66 -9.66 -2.09 -3.88
N ALA A 67 -8.40 -2.55 -3.78
CA ALA A 67 -7.67 -3.13 -4.90
C ALA A 67 -8.39 -4.38 -5.45
N ILE A 68 -8.80 -5.29 -4.56
CA ILE A 68 -9.54 -6.51 -4.92
C ILE A 68 -10.87 -6.14 -5.60
N ARG A 69 -11.66 -5.24 -4.99
CA ARG A 69 -12.94 -4.78 -5.54
C ARG A 69 -12.81 -4.22 -6.95
N LEU A 70 -11.77 -3.41 -7.19
CA LEU A 70 -11.50 -2.82 -8.51
C LEU A 70 -11.00 -3.86 -9.51
N SER A 71 -10.22 -4.87 -9.08
CA SER A 71 -9.76 -5.96 -9.95
C SER A 71 -10.91 -6.84 -10.44
N SER A 72 -11.91 -7.10 -9.58
CA SER A 72 -13.10 -7.86 -9.97
C SER A 72 -13.90 -7.15 -11.07
N ASN A 73 -13.98 -5.81 -11.02
CA ASN A 73 -14.66 -5.02 -12.05
C ASN A 73 -13.93 -5.01 -13.40
N ILE A 74 -12.62 -5.25 -13.43
CA ILE A 74 -11.82 -5.32 -14.67
C ILE A 74 -11.99 -6.69 -15.35
N ILE A 75 -12.24 -7.76 -14.58
CA ILE A 75 -12.38 -9.14 -15.11
C ILE A 75 -13.79 -9.41 -15.65
N SER A 76 -14.80 -8.66 -15.20
CA SER A 76 -16.19 -8.78 -15.64
C SER A 76 -16.60 -7.79 -16.75
N GLY A 77 -15.65 -7.05 -17.32
CA GLY A 77 -15.87 -6.02 -18.34
C GLY A 77 -15.42 -6.43 -19.74
#